data_AF-A0A0U5B0B8-F1
#
_entry.id   AF-A0A0U5B0B8-F1
#
_cell.length_a   1.000
_cell.length_b   1.000
_cell.length_c   1.000
_cell.angle_alpha   90.00
_cell.angle_beta   90.00
_cell.angle_gamma   90.00
#
_symmetry.space_group_name_H-M   'P 1'
#
loop_
_entity.id
_entity.type
_entity.pdbx_description
1 polymer ?
#
loop_
_entity_poly.entity_id
_entity_poly.type
_entity_poly.pdbx_seq_one_letter_code
_entity_poly.pdbx_strand_id
1 'polypeptide(L)'
;MSSLDPKLKLKERAHVSLNDEFLRNAVKYTTEKLRSGKKLASEELGNWEDWRERARQIRLHTIANLDYYLGQFVQNAREAGVHVHFARTAQDAVDITMQIAKEKQARSVVKSKSMVSEELHINHRLEEIGVDAIETDLGEYIIQLAGETPSHIIIPAIHKNKQQVADLFSEEAGETLPADTPVLAGFARAKLREKFLEADIGMTGCNFAIAETGSITLFSNEGNARMVSTVPKTQITYMGMERIIPSLDDLEVMATMLPRSATGQKLTVYMSVITGPRRREDSDGPEDMHVIILDNGRSQQLGDPEFQEVLNCIRCGACLNACPVYRHVGGHTYGWVYSGPIGAVLTPRLNEDKQKWGEVAYASSLCGACYEACPVKIPLHDMLVYIRRQNVEGGLTPGAEQTAFKGFKYVMSDYKNFRRVLKLGRLGQKFVAQDGVIKSKLGPLKGWNEYRHAPTLANESFRDSWKALDHDLQREVSEMDPAVLKRLKEAKQKREGRE
;
A
#
# COMPACT_ATOMS: atom_id res chain seq x y z
N MET A 1 -18.86 -4.79 13.55
CA MET A 1 -17.48 -5.20 13.88
C MET A 1 -16.65 -3.94 13.78
N SER A 2 -16.32 -3.33 14.91
CA SER A 2 -15.47 -2.13 14.96
C SER A 2 -14.15 -2.40 14.24
N SER A 3 -13.49 -1.34 13.77
CA SER A 3 -12.08 -1.41 13.38
C SER A 3 -11.30 -2.30 14.35
N LEU A 4 -10.56 -3.29 13.83
CA LEU A 4 -9.77 -4.21 14.65
C LEU A 4 -8.95 -3.42 15.67
N ASP A 5 -8.95 -3.84 16.94
CA ASP A 5 -8.22 -3.13 17.99
C ASP A 5 -6.74 -2.98 17.58
N PRO A 6 -6.24 -1.75 17.37
CA PRO A 6 -4.87 -1.52 16.94
C PRO A 6 -3.84 -1.95 17.99
N LYS A 7 -4.26 -2.25 19.24
CA LYS A 7 -3.40 -2.80 20.30
C LYS A 7 -3.09 -4.29 20.11
N LEU A 8 -3.92 -5.03 19.37
CA LEU A 8 -3.64 -6.44 19.06
C LEU A 8 -2.36 -6.57 18.24
N LYS A 9 -1.73 -7.74 18.23
CA LYS A 9 -0.62 -8.00 17.30
C LYS A 9 -1.13 -8.28 15.89
N LEU A 10 -0.30 -8.08 14.88
CA LEU A 10 -0.61 -8.32 13.48
C LEU A 10 -1.20 -9.71 13.25
N LYS A 11 -0.62 -10.74 13.89
CA LYS A 11 -1.08 -12.12 13.77
C LYS A 11 -2.50 -12.32 14.31
N GLU A 12 -2.85 -11.64 15.40
CA GLU A 12 -4.18 -11.72 16.02
C GLU A 12 -5.20 -10.99 15.15
N ARG A 13 -4.88 -9.77 14.69
CA ARG A 13 -5.69 -9.03 13.71
C ARG A 13 -5.92 -9.84 12.44
N ALA A 14 -4.88 -10.48 11.90
CA ALA A 14 -4.98 -11.33 10.72
C ALA A 14 -5.86 -12.56 10.97
N HIS A 15 -5.80 -13.16 12.16
CA HIS A 15 -6.65 -14.28 12.51
C HIS A 15 -8.13 -13.89 12.52
N VAL A 16 -8.47 -12.71 13.06
CA VAL A 16 -9.85 -12.21 13.01
C VAL A 16 -10.31 -12.03 11.56
N SER A 17 -9.55 -11.31 10.73
CA SER A 17 -9.89 -11.09 9.32
C SER A 17 -10.00 -12.38 8.50
N LEU A 18 -9.13 -13.36 8.75
CA LEU A 18 -9.12 -14.62 8.01
C LEU A 18 -10.37 -15.49 8.29
N ASN A 19 -11.00 -15.30 9.45
CA ASN A 19 -12.24 -15.97 9.84
C ASN A 19 -13.51 -15.16 9.47
N ASP A 20 -13.37 -13.96 8.91
CA ASP A 20 -14.47 -13.19 8.34
C ASP A 20 -14.61 -13.50 6.84
N GLU A 21 -15.50 -14.45 6.52
CA GLU A 21 -15.75 -14.86 5.13
C GLU A 21 -16.33 -13.73 4.29
N PHE A 22 -17.19 -12.89 4.88
CA PHE A 22 -17.82 -11.77 4.18
C PHE A 22 -16.78 -10.73 3.78
N LEU A 23 -15.95 -10.28 4.72
CA LEU A 23 -14.82 -9.38 4.47
C LEU A 23 -13.93 -9.90 3.35
N ARG A 24 -13.52 -11.18 3.44
CA ARG A 24 -12.63 -11.82 2.47
C ARG A 24 -13.23 -11.80 1.06
N ASN A 25 -14.51 -12.13 0.94
CA ASN A 25 -15.19 -12.15 -0.35
C ASN A 25 -15.38 -10.72 -0.92
N ALA A 26 -15.75 -9.75 -0.09
CA ALA A 26 -15.92 -8.35 -0.49
C ALA A 26 -14.61 -7.71 -0.98
N VAL A 27 -13.52 -7.88 -0.22
CA VAL A 27 -12.19 -7.38 -0.58
C VAL A 27 -11.68 -8.08 -1.84
N LYS A 28 -11.78 -9.41 -1.93
CA LYS A 28 -11.33 -10.18 -3.10
C LYS A 28 -12.08 -9.77 -4.37
N TYR A 29 -13.40 -9.64 -4.31
CA TYR A 29 -14.24 -9.26 -5.45
C TYR A 29 -13.85 -7.87 -5.98
N THR A 30 -13.79 -6.88 -5.08
CA THR A 30 -13.51 -5.50 -5.45
C THR A 30 -12.09 -5.33 -5.97
N THR A 31 -11.09 -5.91 -5.31
CA THR A 31 -9.70 -5.84 -5.76
C THR A 31 -9.49 -6.54 -7.12
N GLU A 32 -10.17 -7.65 -7.39
CA GLU A 32 -10.11 -8.32 -8.69
C GLU A 32 -10.72 -7.47 -9.81
N LYS A 33 -11.84 -6.80 -9.53
CA LYS A 33 -12.45 -5.84 -10.47
C LYS A 33 -11.49 -4.69 -10.79
N LEU A 34 -10.87 -4.07 -9.79
CA LEU A 34 -9.92 -2.97 -9.99
C LEU A 34 -8.67 -3.42 -10.75
N ARG A 35 -8.13 -4.60 -10.40
CA ARG A 35 -6.98 -5.20 -11.08
C ARG A 35 -7.26 -5.49 -12.55
N SER A 36 -8.44 -6.06 -12.84
CA SER A 36 -8.88 -6.36 -14.21
C SER A 36 -9.12 -5.07 -15.01
N GLY A 37 -9.77 -4.07 -14.41
CA GLY A 37 -9.97 -2.76 -15.03
C GLY A 37 -8.65 -2.08 -15.37
N LYS A 38 -7.68 -2.10 -14.45
CA LYS A 38 -6.32 -1.60 -14.72
C LYS A 38 -5.69 -2.33 -15.90
N LYS A 39 -5.74 -3.66 -15.93
CA LYS A 39 -5.15 -4.48 -17.01
C LYS A 39 -5.70 -4.04 -18.37
N LEU A 40 -7.03 -3.99 -18.50
CA LEU A 40 -7.69 -3.56 -19.74
C LEU A 40 -7.31 -2.13 -20.13
N ALA A 41 -7.31 -1.19 -19.18
CA ALA A 41 -6.95 0.19 -19.45
C ALA A 41 -5.48 0.37 -19.85
N SER A 42 -4.59 -0.48 -19.32
CA SER A 42 -3.15 -0.49 -19.66
C SER A 42 -2.93 -1.07 -21.06
N GLU A 43 -3.67 -2.14 -21.41
CA GLU A 43 -3.66 -2.74 -22.74
C GLU A 43 -4.21 -1.79 -23.81
N GLU A 44 -5.33 -1.09 -23.50
CA GLU A 44 -5.94 -0.11 -24.41
C GLU A 44 -5.04 1.11 -24.64
N LEU A 45 -4.36 1.61 -23.59
CA LEU A 45 -3.45 2.76 -23.73
C LEU A 45 -2.26 2.44 -24.65
N GLY A 46 -1.81 1.18 -24.67
CA GLY A 46 -0.57 0.80 -25.32
C GLY A 46 0.66 1.40 -24.63
N ASN A 47 1.86 0.94 -25.00
CA ASN A 47 3.14 1.48 -24.52
C ASN A 47 3.21 1.70 -23.00
N TRP A 48 2.56 0.81 -22.24
CA TRP A 48 2.34 1.00 -20.80
C TRP A 48 3.66 1.16 -20.02
N GLU A 49 4.70 0.42 -20.40
CA GLU A 49 6.01 0.54 -19.75
C GLU A 49 6.70 1.88 -20.01
N ASP A 50 6.50 2.50 -21.17
CA ASP A 50 7.03 3.83 -21.49
C ASP A 50 6.32 4.90 -20.67
N TRP A 51 5.00 4.80 -20.51
CA TRP A 51 4.22 5.66 -19.63
C TRP A 51 4.65 5.52 -18.17
N ARG A 52 4.87 4.29 -17.70
CA ARG A 52 5.42 4.04 -16.35
C ARG A 52 6.80 4.65 -16.18
N GLU A 53 7.65 4.55 -17.19
CA GLU A 53 8.98 5.11 -17.14
C GLU A 53 8.92 6.64 -17.10
N ARG A 54 8.14 7.28 -17.98
CA ARG A 54 7.95 8.73 -17.96
C ARG A 54 7.41 9.21 -16.62
N ALA A 55 6.40 8.53 -16.07
CA ALA A 55 5.86 8.87 -14.76
C ALA A 55 6.90 8.69 -13.63
N ARG A 56 7.68 7.59 -13.65
CA ARG A 56 8.79 7.38 -12.70
C ARG A 56 9.82 8.50 -12.81
N GLN A 57 10.24 8.89 -14.02
CA GLN A 57 11.24 9.94 -14.24
C GLN A 57 10.78 11.30 -13.73
N ILE A 58 9.53 11.70 -13.99
CA ILE A 58 8.95 12.94 -13.44
C ILE A 58 9.04 12.92 -11.91
N ARG A 59 8.58 11.83 -11.28
CA ARG A 59 8.57 11.73 -9.82
C ARG A 59 9.99 11.75 -9.25
N LEU A 60 10.92 10.96 -9.80
CA LEU A 60 12.31 10.93 -9.37
C LEU A 60 12.98 12.30 -9.47
N HIS A 61 12.83 12.95 -10.62
CA HIS A 61 13.36 14.31 -10.84
C HIS A 61 12.78 15.30 -9.83
N THR A 62 11.48 15.22 -9.58
CA THR A 62 10.81 16.12 -8.63
C THR A 62 11.29 15.90 -7.20
N ILE A 63 11.38 14.64 -6.75
CA ILE A 63 11.84 14.31 -5.40
C ILE A 63 13.33 14.65 -5.20
N ALA A 64 14.16 14.50 -6.24
CA ALA A 64 15.56 14.88 -6.18
C ALA A 64 15.78 16.41 -6.09
N ASN A 65 14.81 17.21 -6.55
CA ASN A 65 14.85 18.67 -6.55
C ASN A 65 13.68 19.25 -5.71
N LEU A 66 13.30 18.55 -4.64
CA LEU A 66 12.06 18.82 -3.92
C LEU A 66 12.03 20.20 -3.27
N ASP A 67 13.16 20.65 -2.74
CA ASP A 67 13.36 21.98 -2.15
C ASP A 67 13.11 23.10 -3.16
N TYR A 68 13.67 22.97 -4.37
CA TYR A 68 13.47 23.90 -5.47
C TYR A 68 11.99 23.99 -5.86
N TYR A 69 11.34 22.84 -6.09
CA TYR A 69 9.94 22.82 -6.52
C TYR A 69 8.98 23.29 -5.43
N LEU A 70 9.25 22.97 -4.16
CA LEU A 70 8.49 23.52 -3.04
C LEU A 70 8.65 25.05 -2.97
N GLY A 71 9.86 25.57 -3.15
CA GLY A 71 10.11 27.01 -3.21
C GLY A 71 9.32 27.68 -4.33
N GLN A 72 9.37 27.12 -5.54
CA GLN A 72 8.62 27.61 -6.70
C GLN A 72 7.10 27.58 -6.46
N PHE A 73 6.57 26.47 -5.94
CA PHE A 73 5.14 26.36 -5.59
C PHE A 73 4.73 27.40 -4.57
N VAL A 74 5.51 27.56 -3.48
CA VAL A 74 5.17 28.49 -2.39
C VAL A 74 5.15 29.92 -2.89
N GLN A 75 6.10 30.30 -3.74
CA GLN A 75 6.12 31.62 -4.37
C GLN A 75 4.85 31.82 -5.20
N ASN A 76 4.60 30.95 -6.17
CA ASN A 76 3.48 31.09 -7.10
C ASN A 76 2.12 31.01 -6.41
N ALA A 77 1.97 30.14 -5.40
CA ALA A 77 0.74 30.03 -4.63
C ALA A 77 0.48 31.31 -3.82
N ARG A 78 1.51 31.91 -3.21
CA ARG A 78 1.38 33.19 -2.49
C ARG A 78 1.06 34.34 -3.44
N GLU A 79 1.67 34.38 -4.63
CA GLU A 79 1.33 35.34 -5.68
C GLU A 79 -0.13 35.20 -6.14
N ALA A 80 -0.67 33.98 -6.14
CA ALA A 80 -2.08 33.70 -6.38
C ALA A 80 -3.00 33.97 -5.17
N GLY A 81 -2.49 34.49 -4.06
CA GLY A 81 -3.28 34.84 -2.87
C GLY A 81 -3.48 33.71 -1.86
N VAL A 82 -2.73 32.61 -1.96
CA VAL A 82 -2.82 31.49 -1.02
C VAL A 82 -1.96 31.73 0.23
N HIS A 83 -2.53 31.47 1.41
CA HIS A 83 -1.79 31.39 2.66
C HIS A 83 -1.09 30.02 2.77
N VAL A 84 0.22 30.00 2.53
CA VAL A 84 1.03 28.76 2.61
C VAL A 84 1.69 28.61 3.98
N HIS A 85 1.39 27.49 4.64
CA HIS A 85 1.89 27.11 5.96
C HIS A 85 2.77 25.88 5.85
N PHE A 86 3.78 25.79 6.72
CA PHE A 86 4.65 24.61 6.84
C PHE A 86 4.45 23.95 8.19
N ALA A 87 4.14 22.66 8.18
CA ALA A 87 4.01 21.84 9.36
C ALA A 87 5.12 20.78 9.35
N ARG A 88 6.02 20.84 10.34
CA ARG A 88 7.08 19.83 10.47
C ARG A 88 6.51 18.54 11.04
N THR A 89 5.60 18.65 12.00
CA THR A 89 4.99 17.52 12.68
C THR A 89 3.48 17.45 12.44
N ALA A 90 2.87 16.32 12.77
CA ALA A 90 1.42 16.19 12.81
C ALA A 90 0.76 17.23 13.73
N GLN A 91 1.38 17.52 14.89
CA GLN A 91 0.84 18.48 15.84
C GLN A 91 0.85 19.91 15.27
N ASP A 92 1.92 20.32 14.57
CA ASP A 92 2.00 21.65 13.95
C ASP A 92 0.84 21.86 12.97
N ALA A 93 0.53 20.85 12.14
CA ALA A 93 -0.58 20.92 11.19
C ALA A 93 -1.94 21.03 11.89
N VAL A 94 -2.13 20.25 12.98
CA VAL A 94 -3.33 20.34 13.81
C VAL A 94 -3.46 21.75 14.40
N ASP A 95 -2.40 22.29 14.99
CA ASP A 95 -2.40 23.61 15.63
C ASP A 95 -2.74 24.72 14.63
N ILE A 96 -2.15 24.68 13.42
CA ILE A 96 -2.47 25.59 12.32
C ILE A 96 -3.95 25.49 11.94
N THR A 97 -4.47 24.28 11.76
CA THR A 97 -5.89 24.08 11.45
C THR A 97 -6.80 24.62 12.56
N MET A 98 -6.49 24.35 13.82
CA MET A 98 -7.27 24.83 14.97
C MET A 98 -7.24 26.36 15.07
N GLN A 99 -6.10 26.97 14.78
CA GLN A 99 -5.94 28.43 14.75
C GLN A 99 -6.86 29.03 13.69
N ILE A 100 -6.83 28.50 12.45
CA ILE A 100 -7.71 28.97 11.36
C ILE A 100 -9.19 28.78 11.73
N ALA A 101 -9.56 27.61 12.26
CA ALA A 101 -10.94 27.35 12.67
C ALA A 101 -11.45 28.34 13.73
N LYS A 102 -10.61 28.68 14.72
CA LYS A 102 -10.93 29.69 15.75
C LYS A 102 -11.04 31.10 15.18
N GLU A 103 -10.12 31.49 14.31
CA GLU A 103 -10.13 32.81 13.65
C GLU A 103 -11.38 33.01 12.79
N LYS A 104 -11.84 31.95 12.11
CA LYS A 104 -13.07 31.94 11.33
C LYS A 104 -14.33 31.76 12.17
N GLN A 105 -14.19 31.54 13.48
CA GLN A 105 -15.30 31.22 14.39
C GLN A 105 -16.16 30.05 13.85
N ALA A 106 -15.49 29.09 13.21
CA ALA A 106 -16.15 27.99 12.52
C ALA A 106 -16.94 27.13 13.51
N ARG A 107 -18.12 26.69 13.09
CA ARG A 107 -18.95 25.70 13.79
C ARG A 107 -19.03 24.40 13.02
N SER A 108 -18.88 24.47 11.70
CA SER A 108 -18.99 23.31 10.81
C SER A 108 -17.92 23.32 9.72
N VAL A 109 -17.39 22.14 9.44
CA VAL A 109 -16.40 21.86 8.41
C VAL A 109 -16.90 20.72 7.53
N VAL A 110 -16.79 20.90 6.22
CA VAL A 110 -16.95 19.80 5.25
C VAL A 110 -15.61 19.40 4.69
N LYS A 111 -15.36 18.09 4.64
CA LYS A 111 -14.09 17.55 4.20
C LYS A 111 -14.28 16.60 3.02
N SER A 112 -13.46 16.78 2.00
CA SER A 112 -13.27 15.75 0.98
C SER A 112 -12.20 14.77 1.46
N LYS A 113 -12.24 13.56 0.95
CA LYS A 113 -11.26 12.51 1.24
C LYS A 113 -9.81 13.00 1.18
N SER A 114 -9.07 12.78 2.27
CA SER A 114 -7.63 13.05 2.34
C SER A 114 -6.93 12.13 3.32
N MET A 115 -5.99 11.33 2.82
CA MET A 115 -5.16 10.48 3.69
C MET A 115 -4.33 11.29 4.70
N VAL A 116 -4.00 12.55 4.37
CA VAL A 116 -3.22 13.41 5.27
C VAL A 116 -4.09 13.88 6.44
N SER A 117 -5.34 14.25 6.22
CA SER A 117 -6.20 14.63 7.35
C SER A 117 -6.55 13.43 8.24
N GLU A 118 -6.61 12.22 7.68
CA GLU A 118 -6.70 10.97 8.46
C GLU A 118 -5.44 10.68 9.28
N GLU A 119 -4.24 10.88 8.71
CA GLU A 119 -2.95 10.79 9.42
C GLU A 119 -2.88 11.74 10.63
N LEU A 120 -3.54 12.90 10.52
CA LEU A 120 -3.58 13.94 11.54
C LEU A 120 -4.78 13.80 12.52
N HIS A 121 -5.71 12.89 12.25
CA HIS A 121 -6.96 12.74 13.00
C HIS A 121 -7.79 14.04 13.10
N ILE A 122 -7.83 14.84 12.02
CA ILE A 122 -8.42 16.20 12.03
C ILE A 122 -9.87 16.22 12.52
N ASN A 123 -10.70 15.24 12.16
CA ASN A 123 -12.12 15.25 12.54
C ASN A 123 -12.26 15.20 14.07
N HIS A 124 -11.58 14.25 14.73
CA HIS A 124 -11.56 14.16 16.19
C HIS A 124 -10.99 15.43 16.85
N ARG A 125 -9.96 16.05 16.25
CA ARG A 125 -9.37 17.29 16.78
C ARG A 125 -10.30 18.50 16.68
N LEU A 126 -11.12 18.58 15.64
CA LEU A 126 -12.14 19.61 15.49
C LEU A 126 -13.31 19.39 16.47
N GLU A 127 -13.73 18.13 16.64
CA GLU A 127 -14.77 17.77 17.60
C GLU A 127 -14.39 18.14 19.05
N GLU A 128 -13.11 17.97 19.42
CA GLU A 128 -12.57 18.39 20.74
C GLU A 128 -12.79 19.88 21.06
N ILE A 129 -12.93 20.73 20.04
CA ILE A 129 -13.20 22.17 20.18
C ILE A 129 -14.65 22.55 19.81
N GLY A 130 -15.53 21.56 19.63
CA GLY A 130 -16.94 21.77 19.33
C GLY A 130 -17.23 22.18 17.88
N VAL A 131 -16.34 21.82 16.94
CA VAL A 131 -16.53 22.05 15.51
C VAL A 131 -16.93 20.74 14.84
N ASP A 132 -18.10 20.71 14.22
CA ASP A 132 -18.61 19.53 13.51
C ASP A 132 -17.81 19.31 12.24
N ALA A 133 -17.18 18.14 12.08
CA ALA A 133 -16.42 17.79 10.88
C ALA A 133 -17.13 16.68 10.10
N ILE A 134 -17.60 16.95 8.89
CA ILE A 134 -18.37 16.02 8.07
C ILE A 134 -17.57 15.56 6.85
N GLU A 135 -17.41 14.24 6.70
CA GLU A 135 -16.88 13.64 5.47
C GLU A 135 -17.92 13.70 4.36
N THR A 136 -17.46 14.03 3.15
CA THR A 136 -18.36 14.26 2.02
C THR A 136 -18.13 13.34 0.83
N ASP A 137 -17.09 12.50 0.90
CA ASP A 137 -16.94 11.31 0.05
C ASP A 137 -17.88 10.24 0.60
N LEU A 138 -18.68 9.60 -0.25
CA LEU A 138 -19.70 8.65 0.21
C LEU A 138 -19.07 7.51 1.02
N GLY A 139 -17.91 7.02 0.59
CA GLY A 139 -17.21 5.95 1.28
C GLY A 139 -16.69 6.38 2.65
N GLU A 140 -16.13 7.58 2.75
CA GLU A 140 -15.67 8.18 4.01
C GLU A 140 -16.84 8.51 4.96
N TYR A 141 -17.96 9.01 4.43
CA TYR A 141 -19.17 9.30 5.22
C TYR A 141 -19.76 8.03 5.84
N ILE A 142 -19.83 6.92 5.08
CA ILE A 142 -20.31 5.63 5.59
C ILE A 142 -19.48 5.15 6.77
N ILE A 143 -18.15 5.25 6.68
CA ILE A 143 -17.27 4.78 7.76
C ILE A 143 -17.19 5.76 8.93
N GLN A 144 -17.39 7.06 8.68
CA GLN A 144 -17.56 8.05 9.75
C GLN A 144 -18.78 7.71 10.60
N LEU A 145 -19.94 7.46 9.98
CA LEU A 145 -21.15 7.01 10.70
C LEU A 145 -20.93 5.68 11.44
N ALA A 146 -20.10 4.79 10.88
CA ALA A 146 -19.75 3.54 11.52
C ALA A 146 -18.73 3.66 12.66
N GLY A 147 -18.08 4.82 12.85
CA GLY A 147 -16.96 4.99 13.78
C GLY A 147 -15.74 4.12 13.40
N GLU A 148 -15.47 3.95 12.11
CA GLU A 148 -14.42 3.08 11.59
C GLU A 148 -13.39 3.85 10.75
N THR A 149 -12.14 3.37 10.74
CA THR A 149 -11.10 3.90 9.84
C THR A 149 -11.25 3.38 8.40
N PRO A 150 -10.70 4.05 7.37
CA PRO A 150 -10.69 3.56 6.00
C PRO A 150 -9.98 2.20 5.84
N SER A 151 -10.59 1.27 5.10
CA SER A 151 -9.95 -0.03 4.80
C SER A 151 -9.17 0.00 3.47
N HIS A 152 -9.47 0.93 2.55
CA HIS A 152 -8.75 1.07 1.28
C HIS A 152 -8.57 2.54 0.89
N ILE A 153 -7.40 2.88 0.34
CA ILE A 153 -7.01 4.26 -0.04
C ILE A 153 -7.97 4.87 -1.07
N ILE A 154 -8.65 4.07 -1.90
CA ILE A 154 -9.60 4.58 -2.92
C ILE A 154 -11.05 4.23 -2.58
N ILE A 155 -11.31 3.16 -1.83
CA ILE A 155 -12.67 2.63 -1.59
C ILE A 155 -12.83 2.38 -0.08
N PRO A 156 -13.01 3.44 0.73
CA PRO A 156 -12.83 3.37 2.18
C PRO A 156 -13.70 2.29 2.85
N ALA A 157 -14.95 2.16 2.40
CA ALA A 157 -15.95 1.22 2.87
C ALA A 157 -15.97 -0.14 2.11
N ILE A 158 -14.85 -0.58 1.52
CA ILE A 158 -14.75 -1.85 0.75
C ILE A 158 -15.25 -3.10 1.51
N HIS A 159 -15.23 -3.05 2.85
CA HIS A 159 -15.65 -4.12 3.75
C HIS A 159 -17.11 -4.04 4.19
N LYS A 160 -17.91 -3.10 3.65
CA LYS A 160 -19.35 -2.97 3.95
C LYS A 160 -20.21 -3.44 2.79
N ASN A 161 -21.30 -4.15 3.07
CA ASN A 161 -22.34 -4.42 2.08
C ASN A 161 -23.45 -3.36 2.13
N LYS A 162 -24.32 -3.39 1.11
CA LYS A 162 -25.46 -2.48 0.98
C LYS A 162 -26.43 -2.54 2.17
N GLN A 163 -26.62 -3.70 2.78
CA GLN A 163 -27.52 -3.83 3.93
C GLN A 163 -26.96 -3.08 5.13
N GLN A 164 -25.68 -3.29 5.45
CA GLN A 164 -24.99 -2.57 6.53
C GLN A 164 -24.99 -1.05 6.30
N VAL A 165 -24.87 -0.60 5.05
CA VAL A 165 -24.97 0.82 4.70
C VAL A 165 -26.40 1.34 4.90
N ALA A 166 -27.41 0.55 4.52
CA ALA A 166 -28.81 0.90 4.75
C ALA A 166 -29.15 0.99 6.23
N ASP A 167 -28.64 0.08 7.05
CA ASP A 167 -28.84 0.10 8.50
C ASP A 167 -28.26 1.40 9.11
N LEU A 168 -27.02 1.77 8.73
CA LEU A 168 -26.39 3.02 9.17
C LEU A 168 -27.15 4.28 8.73
N PHE A 169 -27.58 4.31 7.45
CA PHE A 169 -28.33 5.47 6.95
C PHE A 169 -29.74 5.53 7.53
N SER A 170 -30.35 4.40 7.86
CA SER A 170 -31.66 4.36 8.51
C SER A 170 -31.60 4.92 9.92
N GLU A 171 -30.54 4.60 10.67
CA GLU A 171 -30.28 5.16 12.00
C GLU A 171 -30.10 6.68 11.92
N GLU A 172 -29.29 7.17 10.98
CA GLU A 172 -29.07 8.61 10.76
C GLU A 172 -30.32 9.34 10.23
N ALA A 173 -31.17 8.67 9.46
CA ALA A 173 -32.42 9.24 8.94
C ALA A 173 -33.54 9.28 9.98
N GLY A 174 -33.48 8.41 11.00
CA GLY A 174 -34.59 8.16 11.92
C GLY A 174 -35.76 7.38 11.27
N GLU A 175 -35.57 6.80 10.08
CA GLU A 175 -36.54 5.99 9.36
C GLU A 175 -35.88 4.83 8.61
N THR A 176 -36.63 3.77 8.31
CA THR A 176 -36.08 2.60 7.59
C THR A 176 -35.91 2.89 6.11
N LEU A 177 -34.66 2.85 5.63
CA LEU A 177 -34.30 2.95 4.22
C LEU A 177 -34.07 1.55 3.63
N PRO A 178 -34.58 1.27 2.42
CA PRO A 178 -34.30 0.01 1.73
C PRO A 178 -32.81 -0.08 1.35
N ALA A 179 -32.27 -1.30 1.31
CA ALA A 179 -30.92 -1.61 0.84
C ALA A 179 -30.77 -1.52 -0.69
N ASP A 180 -31.24 -0.41 -1.26
CA ASP A 180 -31.20 -0.08 -2.68
C ASP A 180 -30.21 1.06 -2.96
N THR A 181 -29.34 0.88 -3.95
CA THR A 181 -28.22 1.81 -4.19
C THR A 181 -28.68 3.21 -4.60
N PRO A 182 -29.62 3.38 -5.56
CA PRO A 182 -30.23 4.68 -5.84
C PRO A 182 -30.82 5.39 -4.62
N VAL A 183 -31.56 4.67 -3.76
CA VAL A 183 -32.18 5.25 -2.55
C VAL A 183 -31.11 5.74 -1.57
N LEU A 184 -30.13 4.89 -1.24
CA LEU A 184 -29.06 5.24 -0.29
C LEU A 184 -28.20 6.40 -0.80
N ALA A 185 -27.86 6.40 -2.09
CA ALA A 185 -27.12 7.52 -2.71
C ALA A 185 -27.95 8.81 -2.73
N GLY A 186 -29.27 8.70 -2.94
CA GLY A 186 -30.21 9.82 -2.89
C GLY A 186 -30.26 10.46 -1.50
N PHE A 187 -30.36 9.64 -0.45
CA PHE A 187 -30.34 10.09 0.94
C PHE A 187 -29.03 10.81 1.28
N ALA A 188 -27.88 10.17 1.04
CA ALA A 188 -26.57 10.78 1.30
C ALA A 188 -26.40 12.10 0.54
N ARG A 189 -26.83 12.15 -0.73
CA ARG A 189 -26.79 13.35 -1.56
C ARG A 189 -27.64 14.50 -1.01
N ALA A 190 -28.82 14.20 -0.47
CA ALA A 190 -29.69 15.21 0.15
C ALA A 190 -29.04 15.76 1.42
N LYS A 191 -28.65 14.87 2.34
CA LYS A 191 -28.03 15.20 3.62
C LYS A 191 -26.73 16.02 3.46
N LEU A 192 -25.82 15.56 2.59
CA LEU A 192 -24.53 16.23 2.37
C LEU A 192 -24.69 17.59 1.68
N ARG A 193 -25.76 17.79 0.89
CA ARG A 193 -26.00 19.06 0.20
C ARG A 193 -26.29 20.20 1.16
N GLU A 194 -27.06 19.93 2.21
CA GLU A 194 -27.30 20.89 3.29
C GLU A 194 -25.97 21.24 3.98
N LYS A 195 -25.17 20.22 4.31
CA LYS A 195 -23.86 20.41 4.95
C LYS A 195 -22.88 21.25 4.12
N PHE A 196 -22.82 21.07 2.79
CA PHE A 196 -21.97 21.92 1.95
C PHE A 196 -22.34 23.41 2.03
N LEU A 197 -23.64 23.73 2.12
CA LEU A 197 -24.13 25.11 2.12
C LEU A 197 -23.97 25.79 3.48
N GLU A 198 -23.98 25.01 4.57
CA GLU A 198 -23.86 25.50 5.95
C GLU A 198 -22.43 25.61 6.44
N ALA A 199 -21.48 24.90 5.80
CA ALA A 199 -20.12 24.81 6.30
C ALA A 199 -19.33 26.11 6.19
N ASP A 200 -18.59 26.43 7.26
CA ASP A 200 -17.72 27.60 7.33
C ASP A 200 -16.40 27.35 6.59
N ILE A 201 -15.89 26.13 6.69
CA ILE A 201 -14.60 25.72 6.12
C ILE A 201 -14.75 24.47 5.26
N GLY A 202 -14.15 24.54 4.08
CA GLY A 202 -13.91 23.41 3.20
C GLY A 202 -12.50 22.85 3.41
N MET A 203 -12.39 21.54 3.51
CA MET A 203 -11.10 20.87 3.71
C MET A 203 -10.83 19.81 2.64
N THR A 204 -9.70 19.91 1.95
CA THR A 204 -9.32 18.94 0.90
C THR A 204 -7.94 18.34 1.13
N GLY A 205 -7.67 17.22 0.46
CA GLY A 205 -6.32 16.74 0.24
C GLY A 205 -5.70 17.36 -1.01
N CYS A 206 -4.54 16.85 -1.41
CA CYS A 206 -3.89 17.22 -2.65
C CYS A 206 -3.44 15.96 -3.39
N ASN A 207 -3.91 15.74 -4.62
CA ASN A 207 -3.38 14.67 -5.45
C ASN A 207 -2.00 15.08 -5.97
N PHE A 208 -1.91 16.27 -6.57
CA PHE A 208 -0.69 16.92 -7.04
C PHE A 208 -0.80 18.44 -6.90
N ALA A 209 0.18 19.05 -6.27
CA ALA A 209 0.49 20.47 -6.40
C ALA A 209 1.35 20.67 -7.65
N ILE A 210 1.19 21.81 -8.31
CA ILE A 210 1.91 22.16 -9.54
C ILE A 210 2.82 23.33 -9.21
N ALA A 211 4.14 23.09 -9.28
CA ALA A 211 5.12 24.07 -8.89
C ALA A 211 5.04 25.34 -9.75
N GLU A 212 4.95 25.19 -11.07
CA GLU A 212 4.98 26.32 -12.01
C GLU A 212 3.82 27.30 -11.86
N THR A 213 2.66 26.85 -11.40
CA THR A 213 1.44 27.68 -11.31
C THR A 213 1.00 27.97 -9.88
N GLY A 214 1.58 27.29 -8.88
CA GLY A 214 1.09 27.39 -7.49
C GLY A 214 -0.29 26.74 -7.30
N SER A 215 -0.71 25.85 -8.20
CA SER A 215 -2.04 25.24 -8.18
C SER A 215 -2.07 23.93 -7.41
N ILE A 216 -3.24 23.54 -6.92
CA ILE A 216 -3.52 22.18 -6.42
C ILE A 216 -4.45 21.45 -7.38
N THR A 217 -4.28 20.13 -7.51
CA THR A 217 -5.13 19.29 -8.34
C THR A 217 -5.89 18.27 -7.49
N LEU A 218 -7.19 18.14 -7.75
CA LEU A 218 -8.10 17.18 -7.14
C LEU A 218 -8.70 16.26 -8.21
N PHE A 219 -8.70 14.96 -7.93
CA PHE A 219 -9.35 13.93 -8.74
C PHE A 219 -10.54 13.36 -7.97
N SER A 220 -11.76 13.45 -8.52
CA SER A 220 -12.98 12.94 -7.86
C SER A 220 -13.96 12.36 -8.88
N ASN A 221 -14.77 11.40 -8.43
CA ASN A 221 -15.86 10.81 -9.21
C ASN A 221 -17.25 11.28 -8.77
N GLU A 222 -17.36 11.97 -7.63
CA GLU A 222 -18.64 12.30 -6.98
C GLU A 222 -18.97 13.80 -7.04
N GLY A 223 -18.01 14.65 -7.43
CA GLY A 223 -18.17 16.11 -7.52
C GLY A 223 -18.15 16.83 -6.17
N ASN A 224 -18.28 16.08 -5.07
CA ASN A 224 -18.15 16.55 -3.69
C ASN A 224 -16.92 17.42 -3.45
N ALA A 225 -15.74 17.00 -3.92
CA ALA A 225 -14.49 17.74 -3.72
C ALA A 225 -14.53 19.15 -4.31
N ARG A 226 -15.29 19.36 -5.41
CA ARG A 226 -15.49 20.69 -5.97
C ARG A 226 -16.40 21.53 -5.08
N MET A 227 -17.50 20.97 -4.59
CA MET A 227 -18.37 21.66 -3.63
C MET A 227 -17.62 22.06 -2.35
N VAL A 228 -16.80 21.15 -1.81
CA VAL A 228 -15.95 21.43 -0.64
C VAL A 228 -14.98 22.56 -0.91
N SER A 229 -14.41 22.65 -2.12
CA SER A 229 -13.38 23.65 -2.44
C SER A 229 -13.91 25.00 -2.91
N THR A 230 -15.20 25.12 -3.26
CA THR A 230 -15.77 26.35 -3.82
C THR A 230 -16.92 26.96 -3.02
N VAL A 231 -17.65 26.17 -2.23
CA VAL A 231 -18.84 26.67 -1.50
C VAL A 231 -18.49 27.31 -0.16
N PRO A 232 -17.71 26.68 0.72
CA PRO A 232 -17.29 27.33 1.97
C PRO A 232 -16.41 28.56 1.71
N LYS A 233 -16.50 29.54 2.62
CA LYS A 233 -15.75 30.80 2.48
C LYS A 233 -14.26 30.64 2.72
N THR A 234 -13.86 29.66 3.53
CA THR A 234 -12.45 29.36 3.80
C THR A 234 -12.13 27.96 3.29
N GLN A 235 -11.04 27.83 2.54
CA GLN A 235 -10.56 26.54 2.05
C GLN A 235 -9.22 26.18 2.70
N ILE A 236 -9.10 24.97 3.27
CA ILE A 236 -7.84 24.43 3.79
C ILE A 236 -7.48 23.17 3.01
N THR A 237 -6.29 23.16 2.40
CA THR A 237 -5.76 22.00 1.68
C THR A 237 -4.58 21.39 2.42
N TYR A 238 -4.65 20.09 2.69
CA TYR A 238 -3.54 19.33 3.26
C TYR A 238 -2.70 18.71 2.15
N MET A 239 -1.40 18.99 2.17
CA MET A 239 -0.44 18.54 1.17
C MET A 239 0.76 17.93 1.87
N GLY A 240 1.03 16.63 1.66
CA GLY A 240 2.34 16.09 1.98
C GLY A 240 3.41 16.77 1.12
N MET A 241 4.57 17.11 1.68
CA MET A 241 5.63 17.84 0.98
C MET A 241 6.05 17.19 -0.34
N GLU A 242 5.89 15.87 -0.46
CA GLU A 242 6.21 15.09 -1.65
C GLU A 242 5.15 15.20 -2.76
N ARG A 243 3.95 15.74 -2.49
CA ARG A 243 2.80 15.75 -3.41
C ARG A 243 2.84 16.87 -4.42
N ILE A 244 3.99 17.10 -5.02
CA ILE A 244 4.23 18.16 -6.00
C ILE A 244 4.77 17.59 -7.31
N ILE A 245 4.45 18.23 -8.43
CA ILE A 245 5.03 18.00 -9.75
C ILE A 245 5.48 19.35 -10.36
N PRO A 246 6.40 19.35 -11.33
CA PRO A 246 6.98 20.58 -11.87
C PRO A 246 5.94 21.45 -12.60
N SER A 247 5.20 20.86 -13.55
CA SER A 247 4.34 21.58 -14.49
C SER A 247 2.99 20.91 -14.75
N LEU A 248 2.10 21.65 -15.42
CA LEU A 248 0.83 21.17 -15.98
C LEU A 248 1.06 20.10 -17.07
N ASP A 249 2.15 20.19 -17.84
CA ASP A 249 2.50 19.15 -18.81
C ASP A 249 2.78 17.81 -18.10
N ASP A 250 3.47 17.87 -16.96
CA ASP A 250 3.69 16.67 -16.14
C ASP A 250 2.39 16.16 -15.49
N LEU A 251 1.39 17.03 -15.30
CA LEU A 251 0.05 16.61 -14.84
C LEU A 251 -0.62 15.71 -15.88
N GLU A 252 -0.44 15.92 -17.18
CA GLU A 252 -1.02 15.06 -18.22
C GLU A 252 -0.60 13.59 -18.03
N VAL A 253 0.68 13.36 -17.77
CA VAL A 253 1.23 12.02 -17.49
C VAL A 253 0.61 11.46 -16.21
N MET A 254 0.58 12.25 -15.14
CA MET A 254 0.03 11.79 -13.86
C MET A 254 -1.49 11.52 -13.92
N ALA A 255 -2.24 12.36 -14.61
CA ALA A 255 -3.66 12.24 -14.87
C ALA A 255 -3.98 11.05 -15.78
N THR A 256 -3.05 10.67 -16.66
CA THR A 256 -3.15 9.44 -17.44
C THR A 256 -2.94 8.20 -16.57
N MET A 257 -1.94 8.24 -15.69
CA MET A 257 -1.50 7.06 -14.92
C MET A 257 -2.33 6.77 -13.67
N LEU A 258 -2.73 7.78 -12.91
CA LEU A 258 -3.43 7.63 -11.63
C LEU A 258 -4.76 6.89 -11.77
N PRO A 259 -5.76 7.35 -12.56
CA PRO A 259 -7.06 6.71 -12.65
C PRO A 259 -7.01 5.34 -13.33
N ARG A 260 -6.17 5.16 -14.35
CA ARG A 260 -5.97 3.84 -15.00
C ARG A 260 -5.42 2.82 -14.00
N SER A 261 -4.49 3.24 -13.15
CA SER A 261 -3.92 2.37 -12.12
C SER A 261 -4.86 2.10 -10.95
N ALA A 262 -5.68 3.08 -10.59
CA ALA A 262 -6.55 3.01 -9.42
C ALA A 262 -7.84 2.23 -9.70
N THR A 263 -8.58 2.65 -10.74
CA THR A 263 -9.94 2.19 -11.04
C THR A 263 -10.10 1.64 -12.45
N GLY A 264 -9.06 1.72 -13.29
CA GLY A 264 -9.14 1.36 -14.72
C GLY A 264 -9.85 2.42 -15.57
N GLN A 265 -10.14 3.60 -15.01
CA GLN A 265 -10.76 4.69 -15.75
C GLN A 265 -9.71 5.45 -16.57
N LYS A 266 -10.09 5.93 -17.76
CA LYS A 266 -9.21 6.80 -18.59
C LYS A 266 -8.94 8.15 -17.92
N LEU A 267 -9.94 8.68 -17.22
CA LEU A 267 -9.87 9.86 -16.37
C LEU A 267 -10.98 9.74 -15.31
N THR A 268 -10.83 10.43 -14.18
CA THR A 268 -11.94 10.58 -13.24
C THR A 268 -13.04 11.47 -13.84
N VAL A 269 -14.26 11.39 -13.30
CA VAL A 269 -15.39 12.22 -13.78
C VAL A 269 -15.07 13.71 -13.65
N TYR A 270 -14.37 14.09 -12.58
CA TYR A 270 -13.92 15.45 -12.34
C TYR A 270 -12.42 15.48 -12.08
N MET A 271 -11.75 16.46 -12.70
CA MET A 271 -10.38 16.87 -12.40
C MET A 271 -10.41 18.38 -12.23
N SER A 272 -10.11 18.88 -11.02
CA SER A 272 -10.15 20.31 -10.70
C SER A 272 -8.73 20.79 -10.44
N VAL A 273 -8.32 21.85 -11.13
CA VAL A 273 -7.06 22.56 -10.89
C VAL A 273 -7.42 23.90 -10.26
N ILE A 274 -7.02 24.11 -9.01
CA ILE A 274 -7.42 25.27 -8.20
C ILE A 274 -6.19 26.14 -7.99
N THR A 275 -6.32 27.43 -8.33
CA THR A 275 -5.21 28.40 -8.31
C THR A 275 -5.63 29.64 -7.54
N GLY A 276 -5.49 29.57 -6.21
CA GLY A 276 -5.86 30.66 -5.30
C GLY A 276 -7.33 30.66 -4.87
N PRO A 277 -7.68 31.57 -3.94
CA PRO A 277 -9.07 31.86 -3.59
C PRO A 277 -9.79 32.59 -4.75
N ARG A 278 -11.07 32.91 -4.55
CA ARG A 278 -11.84 33.70 -5.52
C ARG A 278 -11.18 35.05 -5.76
N ARG A 279 -11.16 35.47 -7.02
CA ARG A 279 -10.73 36.79 -7.46
C ARG A 279 -11.89 37.76 -7.44
N ARG A 280 -11.61 39.04 -7.69
CA ARG A 280 -12.65 40.08 -7.68
C ARG A 280 -13.68 39.89 -8.81
N GLU A 281 -13.23 39.35 -9.94
CA GLU A 281 -14.03 39.04 -11.11
C GLU A 281 -14.79 37.71 -11.03
N ASP A 282 -14.43 36.85 -10.07
CA ASP A 282 -15.08 35.55 -9.90
C ASP A 282 -16.44 35.70 -9.20
N SER A 283 -17.44 34.99 -9.71
CA SER A 283 -18.79 34.99 -9.15
C SER A 283 -18.89 34.28 -7.79
N ASP A 284 -18.03 33.30 -7.56
CA ASP A 284 -18.09 32.34 -6.47
C ASP A 284 -16.69 31.79 -6.15
N GLY A 285 -16.58 31.10 -5.00
CA GLY A 285 -15.34 30.54 -4.49
C GLY A 285 -15.02 30.97 -3.06
N PRO A 286 -13.97 30.40 -2.45
CA PRO A 286 -13.56 30.76 -1.12
C PRO A 286 -12.96 32.18 -1.10
N GLU A 287 -13.22 32.94 -0.05
CA GLU A 287 -12.64 34.26 0.21
C GLU A 287 -11.16 34.16 0.58
N ASP A 288 -10.75 33.05 1.20
CA ASP A 288 -9.37 32.76 1.54
C ASP A 288 -9.05 31.28 1.40
N MET A 289 -7.81 31.01 1.01
CA MET A 289 -7.31 29.66 0.75
C MET A 289 -6.01 29.45 1.50
N HIS A 290 -5.94 28.34 2.23
CA HIS A 290 -4.79 27.91 3.01
C HIS A 290 -4.26 26.58 2.45
N VAL A 291 -2.95 26.47 2.32
CA VAL A 291 -2.27 25.20 2.02
C VAL A 291 -1.33 24.88 3.17
N ILE A 292 -1.54 23.74 3.81
CA ILE A 292 -0.69 23.23 4.89
C ILE A 292 0.21 22.14 4.30
N ILE A 293 1.49 22.48 4.12
CA ILE A 293 2.53 21.56 3.62
C ILE A 293 3.09 20.78 4.81
N LEU A 294 2.92 19.46 4.78
CA LEU A 294 3.27 18.54 5.86
C LEU A 294 4.52 17.72 5.55
N ASP A 295 5.51 17.78 6.44
CA ASP A 295 6.64 16.84 6.47
C ASP A 295 6.25 15.55 7.21
N ASN A 296 6.06 15.61 8.52
CA ASN A 296 5.72 14.46 9.39
C ASN A 296 6.60 13.20 9.13
N GLY A 297 7.91 13.40 8.98
CA GLY A 297 8.88 12.32 8.79
C GLY A 297 9.17 11.96 7.32
N ARG A 298 8.62 12.70 6.35
CA ARG A 298 8.92 12.56 4.91
C ARG A 298 10.34 13.02 4.58
N SER A 299 10.85 14.05 5.26
CA SER A 299 12.24 14.50 5.13
C SER A 299 13.25 13.42 5.56
N GLN A 300 12.90 12.59 6.55
CA GLN A 300 13.71 11.44 6.96
C GLN A 300 13.73 10.31 5.92
N GLN A 301 12.71 10.24 5.05
CA GLN A 301 12.67 9.30 3.93
C GLN A 301 13.48 9.86 2.75
N LEU A 302 13.43 11.18 2.54
CA LEU A 302 14.22 11.86 1.51
C LEU A 302 15.72 11.66 1.71
N GLY A 303 16.21 11.72 2.95
CA GLY A 303 17.62 11.50 3.27
C GLY A 303 18.07 10.03 3.30
N ASP A 304 17.18 9.09 3.02
CA ASP A 304 17.44 7.65 3.15
C ASP A 304 17.36 6.97 1.77
N PRO A 305 18.50 6.53 1.18
CA PRO A 305 18.52 5.92 -0.14
C PRO A 305 17.62 4.68 -0.29
N GLU A 306 17.35 3.99 0.81
CA GLU A 306 16.55 2.76 0.82
C GLU A 306 15.04 3.07 0.82
N PHE A 307 14.65 4.29 1.20
CA PHE A 307 13.25 4.71 1.33
C PHE A 307 12.87 5.92 0.49
N GLN A 308 13.81 6.68 -0.08
CA GLN A 308 13.53 7.90 -0.85
C GLN A 308 12.51 7.67 -1.98
N GLU A 309 12.60 6.53 -2.68
CA GLU A 309 11.65 6.22 -3.76
C GLU A 309 10.19 6.10 -3.29
N VAL A 310 9.91 5.91 -1.99
CA VAL A 310 8.54 5.87 -1.47
C VAL A 310 7.80 7.20 -1.64
N LEU A 311 8.55 8.31 -1.65
CA LEU A 311 8.03 9.67 -1.86
C LEU A 311 7.51 9.88 -3.30
N ASN A 312 7.85 9.00 -4.23
CA ASN A 312 7.30 9.02 -5.59
C ASN A 312 5.81 8.61 -5.63
N CYS A 313 5.25 8.09 -4.54
CA CYS A 313 3.91 7.51 -4.52
C CYS A 313 2.82 8.51 -4.92
N ILE A 314 2.01 8.12 -5.91
CA ILE A 314 0.85 8.90 -6.36
C ILE A 314 -0.48 8.48 -5.71
N ARG A 315 -0.43 7.62 -4.67
CA ARG A 315 -1.59 7.06 -3.93
C ARG A 315 -2.70 6.43 -4.79
N CYS A 316 -2.35 5.80 -5.91
CA CYS A 316 -3.34 5.11 -6.75
C CYS A 316 -3.94 3.82 -6.14
N GLY A 317 -3.33 3.25 -5.09
CA GLY A 317 -3.82 2.00 -4.48
C GLY A 317 -3.56 0.72 -5.28
N ALA A 318 -2.94 0.78 -6.47
CA ALA A 318 -2.68 -0.39 -7.31
C ALA A 318 -1.89 -1.51 -6.60
N CYS A 319 -0.98 -1.13 -5.68
CA CYS A 319 -0.23 -2.09 -4.87
C CYS A 319 -1.11 -2.88 -3.87
N LEU A 320 -2.19 -2.29 -3.34
CA LEU A 320 -3.16 -2.98 -2.49
C LEU A 320 -3.89 -4.04 -3.32
N ASN A 321 -4.38 -3.65 -4.50
CA ASN A 321 -5.14 -4.51 -5.41
C ASN A 321 -4.33 -5.71 -5.92
N ALA A 322 -3.02 -5.56 -6.09
CA ALA A 322 -2.13 -6.63 -6.53
C ALA A 322 -1.65 -7.54 -5.38
N CYS A 323 -1.69 -7.07 -4.13
CA CYS A 323 -1.09 -7.78 -3.00
C CYS A 323 -1.92 -9.00 -2.57
N PRO A 324 -1.36 -10.23 -2.61
CA PRO A 324 -2.11 -11.41 -2.18
C PRO A 324 -2.50 -11.34 -0.70
N VAL A 325 -1.64 -10.78 0.17
CA VAL A 325 -1.94 -10.66 1.61
C VAL A 325 -3.11 -9.72 1.85
N TYR A 326 -3.06 -8.49 1.31
CA TYR A 326 -4.15 -7.50 1.46
C TYR A 326 -5.50 -8.05 1.00
N ARG A 327 -5.52 -8.79 -0.11
CA ARG A 327 -6.74 -9.39 -0.66
C ARG A 327 -7.39 -10.44 0.24
N HIS A 328 -6.64 -10.98 1.21
CA HIS A 328 -7.14 -11.96 2.18
C HIS A 328 -7.46 -11.36 3.54
N VAL A 329 -6.78 -10.28 3.96
CA VAL A 329 -6.93 -9.76 5.33
C VAL A 329 -7.61 -8.38 5.39
N GLY A 330 -7.70 -7.66 4.27
CA GLY A 330 -8.26 -6.31 4.21
C GLY A 330 -7.33 -5.25 4.80
N GLY A 331 -7.82 -4.01 4.91
CA GLY A 331 -7.02 -2.87 5.36
C GLY A 331 -6.79 -2.79 6.85
N HIS A 332 -7.84 -3.05 7.65
CA HIS A 332 -7.79 -2.88 9.11
C HIS A 332 -6.75 -3.79 9.78
N THR A 333 -6.37 -4.91 9.17
CA THR A 333 -5.32 -5.79 9.70
C THR A 333 -3.96 -5.09 9.83
N TYR A 334 -3.70 -4.07 9.00
CA TYR A 334 -2.46 -3.30 9.04
C TYR A 334 -2.41 -2.35 10.25
N GLY A 335 -3.55 -2.07 10.89
CA GLY A 335 -3.63 -1.37 12.17
C GLY A 335 -3.48 0.16 12.12
N TRP A 336 -3.35 0.76 10.93
CA TRP A 336 -3.24 2.22 10.77
C TRP A 336 -3.89 2.69 9.45
N VAL A 337 -3.93 4.02 9.25
CA VAL A 337 -4.64 4.67 8.13
C VAL A 337 -4.12 4.23 6.75
N TYR A 338 -2.82 3.97 6.63
CA TYR A 338 -2.23 3.40 5.41
C TYR A 338 -2.19 1.87 5.49
N SER A 339 -2.75 1.20 4.49
CA SER A 339 -2.83 -0.26 4.42
C SER A 339 -2.11 -0.84 3.21
N GLY A 340 -2.04 -2.18 3.15
CA GLY A 340 -1.37 -2.90 2.06
C GLY A 340 0.14 -2.71 2.03
N PRO A 341 0.80 -3.03 0.90
CA PRO A 341 2.26 -2.93 0.79
C PRO A 341 2.81 -1.53 1.05
N ILE A 342 2.12 -0.48 0.59
CA ILE A 342 2.54 0.91 0.83
C ILE A 342 2.38 1.30 2.29
N GLY A 343 1.31 0.87 2.95
CA GLY A 343 1.12 1.06 4.39
C GLY A 343 2.18 0.33 5.20
N ALA A 344 2.49 -0.92 4.85
CA ALA A 344 3.54 -1.70 5.53
C ALA A 344 4.94 -1.06 5.45
N VAL A 345 5.20 -0.21 4.45
CA VAL A 345 6.42 0.60 4.38
C VAL A 345 6.28 1.93 5.13
N LEU A 346 5.17 2.65 4.94
CA LEU A 346 5.00 4.00 5.49
C LEU A 346 4.67 4.06 6.97
N THR A 347 3.86 3.14 7.48
CA THR A 347 3.45 3.13 8.90
C THR A 347 4.66 3.20 9.85
N PRO A 348 5.69 2.34 9.74
CA PRO A 348 6.88 2.43 10.61
C PRO A 348 7.82 3.60 10.28
N ARG A 349 7.59 4.37 9.21
CA ARG A 349 8.38 5.55 8.84
C ARG A 349 7.73 6.87 9.25
N LEU A 350 6.40 6.90 9.30
CA LEU A 350 5.61 8.04 9.77
C LEU A 350 5.30 7.97 11.26
N ASN A 351 5.58 6.83 11.91
CA ASN A 351 5.41 6.65 13.36
C ASN A 351 6.72 6.21 14.00
N GLU A 352 7.08 6.83 15.13
CA GLU A 352 8.34 6.57 15.82
C GLU A 352 8.37 5.23 16.58
N ASP A 353 7.21 4.71 16.99
CA ASP A 353 7.10 3.46 17.74
C ASP A 353 7.33 2.23 16.84
N LYS A 354 8.60 1.91 16.63
CA LYS A 354 9.03 0.73 15.85
C LYS A 354 8.61 -0.59 16.48
N GLN A 355 8.41 -0.66 17.81
CA GLN A 355 7.96 -1.88 18.47
C GLN A 355 6.53 -2.22 18.08
N LYS A 356 5.67 -1.20 18.05
CA LYS A 356 4.27 -1.32 17.62
C LYS A 356 4.14 -1.53 16.12
N TRP A 357 4.86 -0.76 15.31
CA TRP A 357 4.60 -0.69 13.87
C TRP A 357 5.54 -1.53 13.00
N GLY A 358 6.68 -1.97 13.54
CA GLY A 358 7.67 -2.75 12.80
C GLY A 358 7.16 -4.13 12.36
N GLU A 359 6.20 -4.72 13.07
CA GLU A 359 5.62 -6.03 12.71
C GLU A 359 4.82 -6.00 11.40
N VAL A 360 4.30 -4.83 11.00
CA VAL A 360 3.45 -4.69 9.80
C VAL A 360 4.24 -5.02 8.54
N ALA A 361 5.56 -4.86 8.54
CA ALA A 361 6.43 -5.25 7.43
C ALA A 361 6.42 -6.77 7.14
N TYR A 362 5.95 -7.59 8.08
CA TYR A 362 5.77 -9.03 7.91
C TYR A 362 4.43 -9.40 7.25
N ALA A 363 3.52 -8.45 7.03
CA ALA A 363 2.28 -8.62 6.26
C ALA A 363 2.53 -8.68 4.73
N SER A 364 3.56 -9.41 4.30
CA SER A 364 3.97 -9.49 2.89
C SER A 364 4.68 -10.80 2.59
N SER A 365 4.35 -11.39 1.44
CA SER A 365 5.04 -12.54 0.85
C SER A 365 6.32 -12.17 0.09
N LEU A 366 6.65 -10.87 -0.02
CA LEU A 366 7.80 -10.35 -0.78
C LEU A 366 7.80 -10.74 -2.28
N CYS A 367 6.63 -11.02 -2.87
CA CYS A 367 6.54 -11.53 -4.24
C CYS A 367 6.76 -10.51 -5.36
N GLY A 368 7.02 -9.23 -5.07
CA GLY A 368 7.26 -8.20 -6.09
C GLY A 368 6.03 -7.69 -6.87
N ALA A 369 4.85 -8.31 -6.72
CA ALA A 369 3.64 -7.91 -7.46
C ALA A 369 3.23 -6.43 -7.30
N CYS A 370 3.56 -5.83 -6.15
CA CYS A 370 3.33 -4.40 -5.92
C CYS A 370 4.18 -3.49 -6.83
N TYR A 371 5.40 -3.92 -7.19
CA TYR A 371 6.29 -3.19 -8.10
C TYR A 371 5.79 -3.28 -9.54
N GLU A 372 5.45 -4.48 -10.01
CA GLU A 372 4.83 -4.69 -11.34
C GLU A 372 3.53 -3.88 -11.48
N ALA A 373 2.74 -3.81 -10.41
CA ALA A 373 1.51 -3.04 -10.40
C ALA A 373 1.73 -1.52 -10.28
N CYS A 374 2.90 -1.04 -9.87
CA CYS A 374 3.12 0.38 -9.57
C CYS A 374 3.29 1.20 -10.87
N PRO A 375 2.48 2.27 -11.08
CA PRO A 375 2.63 3.15 -12.25
C PRO A 375 3.92 3.96 -12.24
N VAL A 376 4.58 4.07 -11.09
CA VAL A 376 5.82 4.84 -10.89
C VAL A 376 6.96 3.95 -10.35
N LYS A 377 6.82 2.62 -10.52
CA LYS A 377 7.86 1.61 -10.27
C LYS A 377 8.54 1.69 -8.89
N ILE A 378 7.78 1.83 -7.80
CA ILE A 378 8.32 1.87 -6.43
C ILE A 378 8.59 0.44 -5.92
N PRO A 379 9.82 0.08 -5.52
CA PRO A 379 10.20 -1.26 -5.07
C PRO A 379 9.83 -1.50 -3.60
N LEU A 380 8.54 -1.50 -3.27
CA LEU A 380 8.06 -1.66 -1.89
C LEU A 380 8.52 -2.99 -1.26
N HIS A 381 8.72 -4.04 -2.05
CA HIS A 381 9.16 -5.34 -1.54
C HIS A 381 10.61 -5.28 -1.00
N ASP A 382 11.50 -4.54 -1.64
CA ASP A 382 12.86 -4.32 -1.14
C ASP A 382 12.86 -3.46 0.13
N MET A 383 12.05 -2.39 0.15
CA MET A 383 11.84 -1.55 1.34
C MET A 383 11.37 -2.36 2.55
N LEU A 384 10.49 -3.34 2.35
CA LEU A 384 10.06 -4.24 3.40
C LEU A 384 11.19 -5.16 3.91
N VAL A 385 12.10 -5.59 3.04
CA VAL A 385 13.31 -6.33 3.45
C VAL A 385 14.21 -5.44 4.30
N TYR A 386 14.39 -4.17 3.93
CA TYR A 386 15.18 -3.22 4.73
C TYR A 386 14.56 -2.97 6.11
N ILE A 387 13.23 -2.82 6.21
CA ILE A 387 12.55 -2.71 7.52
C ILE A 387 12.76 -3.98 8.35
N ARG A 388 12.64 -5.17 7.74
CA ARG A 388 12.89 -6.43 8.44
C ARG A 388 14.35 -6.55 8.91
N ARG A 389 15.33 -6.10 8.11
CA ARG A 389 16.74 -6.02 8.52
C ARG A 389 16.90 -5.10 9.73
N GLN A 390 16.36 -3.88 9.66
CA GLN A 390 16.41 -2.91 10.77
C GLN A 390 15.77 -3.47 12.04
N ASN A 391 14.67 -4.23 11.93
CA ASN A 391 14.04 -4.90 13.07
C ASN A 391 14.95 -5.96 13.70
N VAL A 392 15.67 -6.75 12.90
CA VAL A 392 16.64 -7.75 13.38
C VAL A 392 17.82 -7.06 14.08
N GLU A 393 18.41 -6.05 13.44
CA GLU A 393 19.55 -5.29 13.98
C GLU A 393 19.17 -4.52 15.25
N GLY A 394 17.95 -4.00 15.32
CA GLY A 394 17.40 -3.33 16.49
C GLY A 394 16.90 -4.26 17.60
N GLY A 395 17.04 -5.59 17.46
CA GLY A 395 16.63 -6.55 18.47
C GLY A 395 15.11 -6.69 18.66
N LEU A 396 14.31 -6.28 17.67
CA LEU A 396 12.84 -6.31 17.69
C LEU A 396 12.25 -7.68 17.32
N THR A 397 13.09 -8.66 16.97
CA THR A 397 12.68 -10.04 16.68
C THR A 397 12.73 -10.94 17.93
N PRO A 398 11.83 -11.92 18.10
CA PRO A 398 11.82 -12.83 19.24
C PRO A 398 13.17 -13.52 19.51
N GLY A 399 13.61 -13.60 20.78
CA GLY A 399 14.91 -14.19 21.13
C GLY A 399 15.06 -15.68 20.75
N ALA A 400 13.96 -16.42 20.73
CA ALA A 400 13.93 -17.80 20.25
C ALA A 400 14.26 -17.89 18.75
N GLU A 401 13.76 -16.97 17.93
CA GLU A 401 14.07 -16.87 16.51
C GLU A 401 15.55 -16.54 16.29
N GLN A 402 16.07 -15.54 17.01
CA GLN A 402 17.49 -15.17 16.92
C GLN A 402 18.41 -16.36 17.27
N THR A 403 18.06 -17.12 18.31
CA THR A 403 18.82 -18.31 18.72
C THR A 403 18.73 -19.42 17.68
N ALA A 404 17.55 -19.65 17.11
CA ALA A 404 17.35 -20.62 16.04
C ALA A 404 18.20 -20.28 14.80
N PHE A 405 18.23 -19.01 14.38
CA PHE A 405 19.06 -18.57 13.24
C PHE A 405 20.57 -18.59 13.54
N LYS A 406 21.00 -18.31 14.78
CA LYS A 406 22.41 -18.51 15.20
C LYS A 406 22.79 -19.99 15.12
N GLY A 407 21.92 -20.89 15.57
CA GLY A 407 22.09 -22.34 15.43
C GLY A 407 22.15 -22.77 13.97
N PHE A 408 21.21 -22.29 13.15
CA PHE A 408 21.20 -22.54 11.70
C PHE A 408 22.50 -22.09 11.04
N LYS A 409 22.98 -20.87 11.33
CA LYS A 409 24.26 -20.35 10.84
C LYS A 409 25.41 -21.27 11.24
N TYR A 410 25.51 -21.68 12.50
CA TYR A 410 26.56 -22.59 12.98
C TYR A 410 26.55 -23.95 12.24
N VAL A 411 25.35 -24.49 11.99
CA VAL A 411 25.18 -25.77 11.29
C VAL A 411 25.52 -25.63 9.80
N MET A 412 25.06 -24.58 9.14
CA MET A 412 25.19 -24.41 7.69
C MET A 412 26.55 -23.84 7.26
N SER A 413 27.27 -23.14 8.14
CA SER A 413 28.57 -22.55 7.80
C SER A 413 29.71 -23.56 7.71
N ASP A 414 29.52 -24.79 8.23
CA ASP A 414 30.53 -25.86 8.17
C ASP A 414 29.88 -27.18 7.74
N TYR A 415 30.39 -27.77 6.66
CA TYR A 415 29.89 -29.04 6.12
C TYR A 415 29.97 -30.20 7.13
N LYS A 416 30.95 -30.20 8.05
CA LYS A 416 31.11 -31.22 9.08
C LYS A 416 29.98 -31.14 10.10
N ASN A 417 29.59 -29.93 10.50
CA ASN A 417 28.47 -29.70 11.42
C ASN A 417 27.16 -30.11 10.77
N PHE A 418 26.92 -29.66 9.54
CA PHE A 418 25.76 -30.06 8.74
C PHE A 418 25.66 -31.60 8.62
N ARG A 419 26.78 -32.28 8.32
CA ARG A 419 26.81 -33.75 8.23
C ARG A 419 26.49 -34.43 9.55
N ARG A 420 27.02 -33.93 10.68
CA ARG A 420 26.72 -34.46 12.02
C ARG A 420 25.24 -34.30 12.36
N VAL A 421 24.67 -33.13 12.12
CA VAL A 421 23.24 -32.85 12.35
C VAL A 421 22.36 -33.75 11.49
N LEU A 422 22.70 -33.95 10.21
CA LEU A 422 21.96 -34.89 9.36
C LEU A 422 22.04 -36.33 9.86
N LYS A 423 23.20 -36.81 10.31
CA LYS A 423 23.35 -38.17 10.88
C LYS A 423 22.50 -38.34 12.15
N LEU A 424 22.55 -37.37 13.06
CA LEU A 424 21.72 -37.36 14.27
C LEU A 424 20.23 -37.28 13.91
N GLY A 425 19.87 -36.46 12.93
CA GLY A 425 18.51 -36.36 12.40
C GLY A 425 17.99 -37.68 11.82
N ARG A 426 18.83 -38.43 11.08
CA ARG A 426 18.47 -39.77 10.55
C ARG A 426 18.21 -40.80 11.66
N LEU A 427 18.95 -40.73 12.76
CA LEU A 427 18.72 -41.58 13.92
C LEU A 427 17.44 -41.16 14.65
N GLY A 428 17.27 -39.87 14.89
CA GLY A 428 16.12 -39.31 15.60
C GLY A 428 14.80 -39.46 14.86
N GLN A 429 14.79 -39.37 13.52
CA GLN A 429 13.56 -39.49 12.75
C GLN A 429 12.92 -40.88 12.84
N LYS A 430 13.66 -41.94 13.19
CA LYS A 430 13.11 -43.30 13.31
C LYS A 430 11.97 -43.39 14.35
N PHE A 431 11.92 -42.46 15.30
CA PHE A 431 10.90 -42.41 16.34
C PHE A 431 9.66 -41.58 15.95
N VAL A 432 9.72 -40.80 14.87
CA VAL A 432 8.67 -39.85 14.47
C VAL A 432 8.25 -39.97 13.00
N ALA A 433 9.01 -40.69 12.18
CA ALA A 433 8.73 -40.96 10.79
C ALA A 433 7.83 -42.21 10.64
N GLN A 434 6.76 -42.08 9.87
CA GLN A 434 5.87 -43.16 9.48
C GLN A 434 5.54 -43.01 8.00
N ASP A 435 5.59 -44.09 7.23
CA ASP A 435 5.27 -44.11 5.80
C ASP A 435 6.09 -43.10 4.95
N GLY A 436 7.37 -42.90 5.28
CA GLY A 436 8.26 -41.99 4.55
C GLY A 436 8.03 -40.50 4.83
N VAL A 437 7.14 -40.15 5.76
CA VAL A 437 6.85 -38.78 6.17
C VAL A 437 6.85 -38.61 7.70
N ILE A 438 6.98 -37.37 8.17
CA ILE A 438 6.89 -37.00 9.58
C ILE A 438 5.55 -36.28 9.78
N LYS A 439 4.59 -36.95 10.42
CA LYS A 439 3.21 -36.43 10.66
C LYS A 439 3.07 -35.67 11.99
N SER A 440 4.12 -35.63 12.82
CA SER A 440 4.07 -35.03 14.16
C SER A 440 3.68 -33.55 14.12
N LYS A 441 2.61 -33.18 14.82
CA LYS A 441 2.15 -31.79 14.98
C LYS A 441 2.75 -31.10 16.22
N LEU A 442 3.86 -31.62 16.73
CA LEU A 442 4.54 -31.08 17.91
C LEU A 442 5.77 -30.25 17.52
N GLY A 443 6.05 -29.22 18.31
CA GLY A 443 7.23 -28.37 18.13
C GLY A 443 7.22 -27.58 16.80
N PRO A 444 8.39 -27.32 16.20
CA PRO A 444 8.53 -26.40 15.06
C PRO A 444 7.83 -26.89 13.77
N LEU A 445 7.49 -28.18 13.67
CA LEU A 445 6.81 -28.75 12.51
C LEU A 445 5.30 -28.59 12.55
N LYS A 446 4.71 -28.15 13.69
CA LYS A 446 3.26 -28.04 13.85
C LYS A 446 2.57 -27.31 12.68
N GLY A 447 3.01 -26.10 12.37
CA GLY A 447 2.40 -25.28 11.32
C GLY A 447 2.55 -25.87 9.91
N TRP A 448 3.68 -26.54 9.61
CA TRP A 448 3.85 -27.26 8.34
C TRP A 448 2.93 -28.48 8.29
N ASN A 449 2.87 -29.24 9.38
CA ASN A 449 2.11 -30.49 9.48
C ASN A 449 0.60 -30.32 9.68
N GLU A 450 0.12 -29.07 9.81
CA GLU A 450 -1.31 -28.74 9.75
C GLU A 450 -1.87 -28.88 8.33
N TYR A 451 -1.06 -28.59 7.30
CA TYR A 451 -1.51 -28.57 5.89
C TYR A 451 -0.69 -29.47 4.95
N ARG A 452 0.52 -29.88 5.35
CA ARG A 452 1.44 -30.72 4.59
C ARG A 452 1.98 -31.85 5.48
N HIS A 453 2.83 -32.71 4.93
CA HIS A 453 3.64 -33.63 5.74
C HIS A 453 5.12 -33.34 5.50
N ALA A 454 5.90 -33.27 6.57
CA ALA A 454 7.34 -33.04 6.46
C ALA A 454 8.02 -34.29 5.86
N PRO A 455 8.93 -34.13 4.88
CA PRO A 455 9.63 -35.25 4.29
C PRO A 455 10.59 -35.88 5.31
N THR A 456 10.84 -37.17 5.17
CA THR A 456 11.91 -37.86 5.90
C THR A 456 13.26 -37.58 5.28
N LEU A 457 14.32 -37.61 6.10
CA LEU A 457 15.69 -37.62 5.62
C LEU A 457 15.98 -38.98 4.97
N ALA A 458 16.58 -38.95 3.78
CA ALA A 458 16.99 -40.18 3.09
C ALA A 458 17.98 -40.99 3.95
N ASN A 459 17.86 -42.33 3.90
CA ASN A 459 18.75 -43.26 4.60
C ASN A 459 20.22 -43.03 4.21
N GLU A 460 20.44 -42.79 2.92
CA GLU A 460 21.71 -42.42 2.33
C GLU A 460 21.59 -41.04 1.68
N SER A 461 22.53 -40.14 1.97
CA SER A 461 22.56 -38.85 1.24
C SER A 461 23.26 -39.02 -0.09
N PHE A 462 22.88 -38.19 -1.06
CA PHE A 462 23.61 -38.07 -2.33
C PHE A 462 25.13 -37.93 -2.13
N ARG A 463 25.58 -37.20 -1.10
CA ARG A 463 27.02 -37.04 -0.81
C ARG A 463 27.68 -38.32 -0.29
N ASP A 464 26.95 -39.14 0.46
CA ASP A 464 27.46 -40.43 0.95
C ASP A 464 27.51 -41.44 -0.21
N SER A 465 26.49 -41.44 -1.08
CA SER A 465 26.42 -42.32 -2.26
C SER A 465 27.31 -41.85 -3.42
N TRP A 466 27.75 -40.59 -3.44
CA TRP A 466 28.52 -40.01 -4.56
C TRP A 466 29.76 -40.81 -4.91
N LYS A 467 30.48 -41.38 -3.94
CA LYS A 467 31.68 -42.19 -4.24
C LYS A 467 31.34 -43.48 -4.99
N ALA A 468 30.24 -44.12 -4.63
CA ALA A 468 29.76 -45.31 -5.34
C ALA A 468 29.24 -44.91 -6.73
N LEU A 469 28.48 -43.82 -6.80
CA LEU A 469 27.94 -43.29 -8.05
C LEU A 469 29.03 -42.87 -9.03
N ASP A 470 30.09 -42.18 -8.56
CA ASP A 470 31.25 -41.78 -9.35
C ASP A 470 32.03 -42.99 -9.85
N HIS A 471 32.20 -44.01 -9.01
CA HIS A 471 32.79 -45.28 -9.43
C HIS A 471 31.95 -45.96 -10.52
N ASP A 472 30.63 -46.02 -10.36
CA ASP A 472 29.73 -46.61 -11.35
C ASP A 472 29.71 -45.83 -12.67
N LEU A 473 29.69 -44.50 -12.61
CA LEU A 473 29.82 -43.63 -13.78
C LEU A 473 31.16 -43.83 -14.50
N GLN A 474 32.27 -43.91 -13.76
CA GLN A 474 33.59 -44.20 -14.35
C GLN A 474 33.68 -45.60 -14.94
N ARG A 475 32.91 -46.56 -14.40
CA ARG A 475 32.82 -47.93 -14.93
C ARG A 475 31.97 -48.01 -16.20
N GLU A 476 30.91 -47.21 -16.31
CA GLU A 476 30.12 -47.04 -17.53
C GLU A 476 30.89 -46.29 -18.62
N VAL A 477 31.86 -45.45 -18.24
CA VAL A 477 32.93 -44.95 -19.13
C VAL A 477 33.99 -46.05 -19.34
N SER A 478 33.55 -47.27 -19.67
CA SER A 478 34.41 -48.22 -20.36
C SER A 478 34.71 -47.64 -21.73
N GLU A 479 35.98 -47.38 -22.04
CA GLU A 479 36.37 -47.13 -23.43
C GLU A 479 35.78 -48.25 -24.30
N MET A 480 35.05 -47.85 -25.34
CA MET A 480 34.42 -48.77 -26.27
C MET A 480 35.47 -49.74 -26.79
N ASP A 481 35.21 -51.05 -26.72
CA ASP A 481 36.16 -52.08 -27.17
C ASP A 481 36.79 -51.66 -28.50
N PRO A 482 38.14 -51.59 -28.59
CA PRO A 482 38.84 -51.12 -29.78
C PRO A 482 38.39 -51.79 -31.08
N ALA A 483 37.99 -53.06 -31.04
CA ALA A 483 37.43 -53.78 -32.18
C ALA A 483 36.03 -53.26 -32.56
N VAL A 484 35.19 -52.95 -31.58
CA VAL A 484 33.88 -52.31 -31.80
C VAL A 484 34.04 -50.90 -32.36
N LEU A 485 34.95 -50.10 -31.78
CA LEU A 485 35.28 -48.76 -32.26
C LEU A 485 35.81 -48.79 -33.70
N LYS A 486 36.68 -49.75 -34.03
CA LYS A 486 37.20 -49.95 -35.39
C LYS A 486 36.07 -50.28 -36.38
N ARG A 487 35.19 -51.25 -36.04
CA ARG A 487 34.03 -51.60 -36.89
C ARG A 487 33.09 -50.41 -37.12
N LEU A 488 32.85 -49.60 -36.09
CA LEU A 488 32.01 -48.41 -36.21
C LEU A 488 32.67 -47.32 -37.06
N LYS A 489 33.99 -47.11 -36.92
CA LYS A 489 34.76 -46.19 -37.79
C LYS A 489 34.76 -46.66 -39.25
N GLU A 490 34.93 -47.96 -39.50
CA GLU A 490 34.86 -48.55 -40.84
C GLU A 490 33.44 -48.45 -41.44
N ALA A 491 32.40 -48.69 -40.63
CA ALA A 491 31.01 -48.52 -41.05
C ALA A 491 30.68 -47.06 -41.36
N LYS A 492 31.23 -46.12 -40.57
CA LYS A 492 31.11 -44.68 -40.82
C LYS A 492 31.82 -44.27 -42.11
N GLN A 493 33.07 -44.71 -42.32
CA GLN A 493 33.79 -44.47 -43.58
C GLN A 493 33.09 -45.10 -44.79
N LYS A 494 32.49 -46.28 -44.66
CA LYS A 494 31.66 -46.87 -45.74
C LYS A 494 30.40 -46.07 -46.05
N ARG A 495 29.85 -45.32 -45.07
CA ARG A 495 28.71 -44.44 -45.27
C ARG A 495 29.14 -43.09 -45.85
N GLU A 496 30.27 -42.56 -45.42
CA GLU A 496 30.84 -41.28 -45.90
C GLU A 496 31.51 -41.42 -47.28
N GLY A 497 32.03 -42.60 -47.64
CA GLY A 497 32.57 -42.90 -48.97
C GLY A 497 31.53 -43.42 -49.97
N ARG A 498 30.24 -43.22 -49.70
CA ARG A 498 29.10 -43.58 -50.57
C ARG A 498 28.35 -42.35 -51.12
N GLU A 499 28.97 -41.17 -51.05
CA GLU A 499 28.55 -39.98 -51.80
C GLU A 499 29.28 -39.89 -53.15
#